data_AF-A0A849Z905-F1
#
_entry.id   AF-A0A849Z905-F1
#
_cell.length_a   1.000
_cell.length_b   1.000
_cell.length_c   1.000
_cell.angle_alpha   90.00
_cell.angle_beta   90.00
_cell.angle_gamma   90.00
#
_symmetry.space_group_name_H-M   'P 1'
#
loop_
_entity.id
_entity.type
_entity.pdbx_description
1 polymer ?
#
loop_
_entity_poly.entity_id
_entity_poly.type
_entity_poly.pdbx_seq_one_letter_code
_entity_poly.pdbx_strand_id
1 'polypeptide(L)'
;MGSLETYFQGEKQGATIALVLGVASLAFSFWLFRSSSPFRAMMFPLVLIGLLEVGLGVGLHLRTPSQVAALQSGLAENPTATRDKELERMQRVQRSFTIIKIVEAVLIAASVAVIFAMKERPTMVGIGLGVLIQASALLVFDAFAERRGAEYLAHLEGIARS
;
A
#
# COMPACT_ATOMS: atom_id res chain seq x y z
N MET A 1 1.87 25.89 2.77
CA MET A 1 2.04 25.09 4.01
C MET A 1 0.90 24.08 4.22
N GLY A 2 -0.38 24.42 4.00
CA GLY A 2 -1.51 23.50 4.23
C GLY A 2 -1.54 22.20 3.38
N SER A 3 -0.98 22.20 2.17
CA SER A 3 -0.95 21.03 1.27
C SER A 3 0.02 19.93 1.72
N LEU A 4 1.19 20.34 2.23
CA LEU A 4 2.23 19.44 2.74
C LEU A 4 1.76 18.74 4.01
N GLU A 5 1.19 19.50 4.95
CA GLU A 5 0.59 18.94 6.16
C GLU A 5 -0.59 18.01 5.84
N THR A 6 -1.48 18.38 4.91
CA THR A 6 -2.59 17.53 4.47
C THR A 6 -2.09 16.21 3.85
N TYR A 7 -1.04 16.25 3.02
CA TYR A 7 -0.46 15.05 2.44
C TYR A 7 0.11 14.11 3.51
N PHE A 8 0.93 14.62 4.44
CA PHE A 8 1.55 13.78 5.47
C PHE A 8 0.56 13.28 6.53
N GLN A 9 -0.51 14.02 6.82
CA GLN A 9 -1.63 13.52 7.61
C GLN A 9 -2.32 12.36 6.89
N GLY A 10 -2.55 12.48 5.59
CA GLY A 10 -3.08 11.40 4.78
C GLY A 10 -2.14 10.19 4.70
N GLU A 11 -0.82 10.39 4.61
CA GLU A 11 0.17 9.32 4.63
C GLU A 11 0.15 8.56 5.96
N LYS A 12 0.02 9.29 7.08
CA LYS A 12 -0.15 8.70 8.42
C LYS A 12 -1.46 7.90 8.54
N GLN A 13 -2.55 8.39 7.97
CA GLN A 13 -3.81 7.63 7.90
C GLN A 13 -3.65 6.36 7.06
N GLY A 14 -2.97 6.46 5.91
CA GLY A 14 -2.64 5.31 5.07
C GLY A 14 -1.81 4.26 5.82
N ALA A 15 -0.81 4.69 6.58
CA ALA A 15 -0.01 3.81 7.44
C ALA A 15 -0.85 3.07 8.47
N THR A 16 -1.81 3.75 9.11
CA THR A 16 -2.75 3.14 10.04
C THR A 16 -3.68 2.15 9.36
N ILE A 17 -4.20 2.47 8.16
CA ILE A 17 -5.06 1.57 7.40
C ILE A 17 -4.31 0.28 7.04
N ALA A 18 -3.09 0.40 6.51
CA ALA A 18 -2.23 -0.75 6.21
C ALA A 18 -1.99 -1.61 7.46
N LEU A 19 -1.69 -0.99 8.60
CA LEU A 19 -1.50 -1.71 9.85
C LEU A 19 -2.76 -2.48 10.29
N VAL A 20 -3.93 -1.83 10.21
CA VAL A 20 -5.21 -2.45 10.57
C VAL A 20 -5.56 -3.61 9.65
N LEU A 21 -5.38 -3.44 8.33
CA LEU A 21 -5.58 -4.50 7.34
C LEU A 21 -4.67 -5.69 7.60
N GLY A 22 -3.38 -5.43 7.84
CA GLY A 22 -2.40 -6.47 8.14
C GLY A 22 -2.73 -7.24 9.41
N VAL A 23 -3.07 -6.55 10.50
CA VAL A 23 -3.48 -7.19 11.76
C VAL A 23 -4.78 -7.99 11.58
N ALA A 24 -5.76 -7.46 10.86
CA ALA A 24 -7.01 -8.17 10.56
C ALA A 24 -6.74 -9.44 9.73
N SER A 25 -5.86 -9.37 8.73
CA SER A 25 -5.44 -10.51 7.93
C SER A 25 -4.78 -11.61 8.78
N LEU A 26 -3.89 -11.23 9.70
CA LEU A 26 -3.23 -12.17 10.61
C LEU A 26 -4.23 -12.80 11.59
N ALA A 27 -5.15 -12.02 12.15
CA ALA A 27 -6.19 -12.51 13.04
C ALA A 27 -7.12 -13.51 12.32
N PHE A 28 -7.52 -13.18 11.08
CA PHE A 28 -8.34 -14.06 10.25
C PHE A 28 -7.60 -15.35 9.87
N SER A 29 -6.31 -15.25 9.54
CA SER A 29 -5.45 -16.40 9.28
C SER A 29 -5.34 -17.33 10.48
N PHE A 30 -5.18 -16.77 11.69
CA PHE A 30 -5.12 -17.55 12.92
C PHE A 30 -6.45 -18.26 13.23
N TRP A 31 -7.58 -17.59 13.01
CA TRP A 31 -8.89 -18.22 13.10
C TRP A 31 -9.02 -19.38 12.11
N LEU A 32 -8.61 -19.17 10.86
CA LEU A 32 -8.71 -20.17 9.82
C LEU A 32 -7.82 -21.39 10.09
N PHE A 33 -6.62 -21.19 10.62
CA PHE A 33 -5.71 -22.26 11.06
C PHE A 33 -6.40 -23.20 12.07
N ARG A 34 -7.23 -22.66 12.96
CA ARG A 34 -8.01 -23.44 13.93
C ARG A 34 -9.30 -24.04 13.37
N SER A 35 -9.76 -23.58 12.20
CA SER A 35 -10.98 -24.08 11.55
C SER A 35 -10.71 -25.34 10.71
N SER A 36 -11.65 -26.29 10.64
CA SER A 36 -11.57 -27.45 9.73
C SER A 36 -12.02 -27.13 8.28
N SER A 37 -11.91 -25.86 7.87
CA SER A 37 -12.37 -25.41 6.56
C SER A 37 -11.56 -26.04 5.42
N PRO A 38 -12.20 -26.48 4.31
CA PRO A 38 -11.49 -26.96 3.12
C PRO A 38 -10.65 -25.87 2.45
N PHE A 39 -10.90 -24.59 2.77
CA PHE A 39 -10.16 -23.44 2.24
C PHE A 39 -9.07 -22.94 3.18
N ARG A 40 -8.66 -23.74 4.19
CA ARG A 40 -7.63 -23.37 5.18
C ARG A 40 -6.34 -22.82 4.53
N ALA A 41 -6.02 -23.26 3.33
CA ALA A 41 -4.84 -22.82 2.59
C ALA A 41 -4.83 -21.31 2.25
N MET A 42 -5.96 -20.58 2.31
CA MET A 42 -5.93 -19.11 2.15
C MET A 42 -5.12 -18.42 3.26
N MET A 43 -4.86 -19.08 4.39
CA MET A 43 -4.03 -18.52 5.46
C MET A 43 -2.61 -18.18 4.98
N PHE A 44 -2.05 -18.91 4.03
CA PHE A 44 -0.68 -18.68 3.58
C PHE A 44 -0.49 -17.31 2.92
N PRO A 45 -1.24 -16.94 1.87
CA PRO A 45 -1.15 -15.60 1.29
C PRO A 45 -1.62 -14.50 2.27
N LEU A 46 -2.63 -14.77 3.10
CA LEU A 46 -3.10 -13.81 4.11
C LEU A 46 -2.00 -13.47 5.14
N VAL A 47 -1.29 -14.48 5.66
CA VAL A 47 -0.16 -14.26 6.59
C VAL A 47 0.97 -13.53 5.89
N LEU A 48 1.36 -14.00 4.70
CA LEU A 48 2.48 -13.41 3.97
C LEU A 48 2.24 -11.91 3.71
N ILE A 49 1.10 -11.58 3.14
CA ILE A 49 0.78 -10.20 2.77
C ILE A 49 0.43 -9.37 4.02
N GLY A 50 -0.27 -9.95 4.99
CA GLY A 50 -0.58 -9.26 6.25
C GLY A 50 0.68 -8.85 7.03
N LEU A 51 1.74 -9.66 7.02
CA LEU A 51 3.03 -9.26 7.60
C LEU A 51 3.68 -8.10 6.84
N LEU A 52 3.59 -8.10 5.51
CA LEU A 52 4.09 -6.99 4.69
C LEU A 52 3.32 -5.69 4.96
N GLU A 53 2.00 -5.76 5.08
CA GLU A 53 1.14 -4.62 5.41
C GLU A 53 1.46 -4.03 6.79
N VAL A 54 1.65 -4.88 7.80
CA VAL A 54 2.10 -4.46 9.14
C VAL A 54 3.47 -3.78 9.05
N GLY A 55 4.42 -4.40 8.34
CA GLY A 55 5.76 -3.84 8.15
C GLY A 55 5.73 -2.48 7.46
N LEU A 56 4.90 -2.33 6.42
CA LEU A 56 4.70 -1.07 5.71
C LEU A 56 4.08 0.00 6.62
N GLY A 57 3.00 -0.35 7.33
CA GLY A 57 2.31 0.57 8.25
C GLY A 57 3.21 1.07 9.39
N VAL A 58 3.96 0.17 10.02
CA VAL A 58 4.95 0.54 11.05
C VAL A 58 6.08 1.37 10.45
N GLY A 59 6.63 0.95 9.31
CA GLY A 59 7.72 1.65 8.63
C GLY A 59 7.37 3.09 8.27
N LEU A 60 6.15 3.32 7.76
CA LEU A 60 5.65 4.66 7.47
C LEU A 60 5.47 5.48 8.76
N HIS A 61 4.84 4.94 9.81
CA HIS A 61 4.68 5.66 11.08
C HIS A 61 6.01 6.11 11.70
N LEU A 62 7.07 5.31 11.56
CA LEU A 62 8.40 5.64 12.08
C LEU A 62 9.17 6.64 11.20
N ARG A 63 8.97 6.58 9.87
CA ARG A 63 9.73 7.40 8.90
C ARG A 63 9.09 8.75 8.61
N THR A 64 7.76 8.85 8.64
CA THR A 64 7.06 10.09 8.28
C THR A 64 7.47 11.29 9.15
N PRO A 65 7.58 11.20 10.49
CA PRO A 65 7.96 12.36 11.30
C PRO A 65 9.34 12.94 10.96
N SER A 66 10.33 12.07 10.73
CA SER A 66 11.69 12.52 10.38
C SER A 66 11.76 13.08 8.96
N GLN A 67 10.99 12.54 8.02
CA GLN A 67 10.87 13.11 6.68
C GLN A 67 10.23 14.49 6.70
N VAL A 68 9.15 14.69 7.46
CA VAL A 68 8.50 16.00 7.59
C VAL A 68 9.46 17.03 8.18
N ALA A 69 10.17 16.67 9.26
CA ALA A 69 11.14 17.57 9.88
C ALA A 69 12.27 17.95 8.92
N ALA A 70 12.85 16.98 8.20
CA ALA A 70 13.89 17.23 7.21
C ALA A 70 13.41 18.13 6.06
N LEU A 71 12.17 17.92 5.61
CA LEU A 71 11.56 18.72 4.54
C LEU A 71 11.28 20.15 5.00
N GLN A 72 10.79 20.34 6.24
CA GLN A 72 10.57 21.66 6.83
C GLN A 72 11.87 22.45 6.99
N SER A 73 12.92 21.84 7.53
CA SER A 73 14.24 22.49 7.65
C SER A 73 14.85 22.81 6.29
N GLY A 74 14.81 21.86 5.35
CA GLY A 74 15.33 22.09 4.01
C GLY A 74 14.60 23.20 3.25
N LEU A 75 13.28 23.34 3.44
CA LEU A 75 12.50 24.43 2.85
C LEU A 75 12.82 25.80 3.48
N ALA A 76 13.29 25.85 4.72
CA ALA A 76 13.74 27.09 5.36
C ALA A 76 15.16 27.50 4.89
N GLU A 77 16.04 26.52 4.65
CA GLU A 77 17.43 26.75 4.26
C GLU A 77 17.59 26.98 2.74
N ASN A 78 17.06 26.07 1.93
CA ASN A 78 17.15 26.13 0.47
C ASN A 78 15.85 25.61 -0.17
N PRO A 79 14.82 26.48 -0.28
CA PRO A 79 13.49 26.10 -0.77
C PRO A 79 13.52 25.41 -2.12
N THR A 80 14.31 25.93 -3.07
CA THR A 80 14.36 25.42 -4.45
C THR A 80 14.95 24.02 -4.51
N ALA A 81 16.15 23.83 -3.94
CA ALA A 81 16.82 22.54 -3.97
C ALA A 81 16.04 21.44 -3.22
N THR A 82 15.39 21.81 -2.12
CA THR A 82 14.57 20.87 -1.32
C THR A 82 13.31 20.47 -2.08
N ARG A 83 12.67 21.44 -2.75
CA ARG A 83 11.48 21.19 -3.57
C ARG A 83 11.78 20.31 -4.78
N ASP A 84 12.89 20.52 -5.47
CA ASP A 84 13.27 19.71 -6.63
C ASP A 84 13.54 18.25 -6.23
N LYS A 85 14.23 18.04 -5.10
CA LYS A 85 14.42 16.69 -4.52
C LYS A 85 13.11 16.01 -4.17
N GLU A 86 12.17 16.75 -3.59
CA GLU A 86 10.87 16.22 -3.21
C GLU A 86 10.00 15.89 -4.43
N LEU A 87 10.09 16.70 -5.50
CA LEU A 87 9.42 16.47 -6.77
C LEU A 87 9.93 15.19 -7.43
N GLU A 88 11.25 14.99 -7.51
CA GLU A 88 11.82 13.74 -8.02
C GLU A 88 11.39 12.52 -7.21
N ARG A 89 11.36 12.65 -5.88
CA ARG A 89 10.90 11.57 -4.98
C ARG A 89 9.45 11.22 -5.27
N MET A 90 8.57 12.21 -5.33
CA MET A 90 7.13 11.99 -5.56
C MET A 90 6.87 11.43 -6.96
N GLN A 91 7.62 11.84 -7.99
CA GLN A 91 7.54 11.22 -9.31
C GLN A 91 7.91 9.72 -9.28
N ARG A 92 8.95 9.35 -8.52
CA ARG A 92 9.30 7.93 -8.33
C ARG A 92 8.20 7.17 -7.60
N VAL A 93 7.63 7.74 -6.54
CA VAL A 93 6.52 7.14 -5.79
C VAL A 93 5.31 6.89 -6.69
N GLN A 94 4.92 7.87 -7.52
CA GLN A 94 3.80 7.71 -8.46
C GLN A 94 4.06 6.60 -9.49
N ARG A 95 5.28 6.49 -10.03
CA ARG A 95 5.64 5.40 -10.95
C ARG A 95 5.56 4.04 -10.28
N SER A 96 6.02 3.94 -9.03
CA SER A 96 5.92 2.70 -8.25
C SER A 96 4.47 2.26 -8.07
N PHE A 97 3.55 3.18 -7.75
CA PHE A 97 2.12 2.84 -7.65
C PHE A 97 1.56 2.30 -8.96
N THR A 98 1.93 2.87 -10.11
CA THR A 98 1.50 2.34 -11.41
C THR A 98 1.93 0.88 -11.60
N ILE A 99 3.19 0.57 -11.28
CA ILE A 99 3.74 -0.80 -11.43
C ILE A 99 3.06 -1.76 -10.45
N ILE A 100 2.92 -1.37 -9.18
CA ILE A 100 2.32 -2.22 -8.14
C ILE A 100 0.87 -2.57 -8.51
N LYS A 101 0.06 -1.60 -8.91
CA LYS A 101 -1.33 -1.86 -9.33
C LYS A 101 -1.44 -2.77 -10.55
N ILE A 102 -0.50 -2.70 -11.49
CA ILE A 102 -0.46 -3.63 -12.62
C ILE A 102 -0.19 -5.05 -12.11
N VAL A 103 0.78 -5.22 -11.21
CA VAL A 103 1.08 -6.52 -10.59
C VAL A 103 -0.15 -7.05 -9.83
N GLU A 104 -0.82 -6.21 -9.06
CA GLU A 104 -2.04 -6.59 -8.33
C GLU A 104 -3.18 -6.99 -9.27
N ALA A 105 -3.43 -6.23 -10.33
CA ALA A 105 -4.44 -6.58 -11.33
C ALA A 105 -4.13 -7.94 -12.00
N VAL A 106 -2.86 -8.20 -12.31
CA VAL A 106 -2.41 -9.51 -12.85
C VAL A 106 -2.61 -10.62 -11.82
N LEU A 107 -2.28 -10.38 -10.54
CA LEU A 107 -2.49 -11.35 -9.46
C LEU A 107 -3.97 -11.67 -9.25
N ILE A 108 -4.86 -10.67 -9.33
CA ILE A 108 -6.31 -10.86 -9.28
C ILE A 108 -6.76 -11.77 -10.43
N ALA A 109 -6.37 -11.44 -11.67
CA ALA A 109 -6.74 -12.23 -12.85
C ALA A 109 -6.21 -13.68 -12.77
N ALA A 110 -4.95 -13.84 -12.36
CA ALA A 110 -4.33 -15.16 -12.16
C ALA A 110 -5.03 -15.96 -11.05
N SER A 111 -5.42 -15.31 -9.96
CA SER A 111 -6.14 -15.94 -8.85
C SER A 111 -7.50 -16.46 -9.30
N VAL A 112 -8.25 -15.65 -10.05
CA VAL A 112 -9.53 -16.06 -10.64
C VAL A 112 -9.34 -17.26 -11.56
N ALA A 113 -8.32 -17.23 -12.44
CA ALA A 113 -8.01 -18.35 -13.33
C ALA A 113 -7.67 -19.64 -12.55
N VAL A 114 -6.87 -19.55 -11.49
CA VAL A 114 -6.52 -20.69 -10.63
C VAL A 114 -7.75 -21.27 -9.94
N ILE A 115 -8.62 -20.42 -9.40
CA ILE A 115 -9.85 -20.85 -8.71
C ILE A 115 -10.73 -21.69 -9.65
N PHE A 116 -10.94 -21.23 -10.89
CA PHE A 116 -11.78 -21.94 -11.85
C PHE A 116 -11.10 -23.17 -12.47
N ALA A 117 -9.81 -23.10 -12.78
CA ALA A 117 -9.07 -24.20 -13.40
C ALA A 117 -8.79 -25.35 -12.42
N MET A 118 -8.67 -25.06 -11.12
CA MET A 118 -8.27 -26.03 -10.08
C MET A 118 -9.37 -26.30 -9.06
N LYS A 119 -10.65 -26.18 -9.46
CA LYS A 119 -11.83 -26.35 -8.58
C LYS A 119 -11.85 -27.64 -7.75
N GLU A 120 -11.30 -28.73 -8.28
CA GLU A 120 -11.22 -30.03 -7.60
C GLU A 120 -10.06 -30.12 -6.58
N ARG A 121 -9.27 -29.06 -6.44
CA ARG A 121 -8.13 -28.97 -5.50
C ARG A 121 -8.39 -27.88 -4.46
N PRO A 122 -9.07 -28.19 -3.33
CA PRO A 122 -9.43 -27.22 -2.31
C PRO A 122 -8.26 -26.35 -1.81
N THR A 123 -7.06 -26.94 -1.73
CA THR A 123 -5.83 -26.20 -1.37
C THR A 123 -5.50 -25.09 -2.37
N MET A 124 -5.57 -25.39 -3.68
CA MET A 124 -5.26 -24.41 -4.73
C MET A 124 -6.33 -23.31 -4.78
N VAL A 125 -7.60 -23.69 -4.62
CA VAL A 125 -8.71 -22.75 -4.51
C VAL A 125 -8.52 -21.85 -3.28
N GLY A 126 -8.14 -22.41 -2.13
CA GLY A 126 -7.85 -21.63 -0.92
C GLY A 126 -6.72 -20.62 -1.13
N ILE A 127 -5.59 -21.03 -1.72
CA ILE A 127 -4.49 -20.11 -2.05
C ILE A 127 -4.98 -19.02 -2.99
N GLY A 128 -5.68 -19.38 -4.07
CA GLY A 128 -6.22 -18.42 -5.04
C GLY A 128 -7.17 -17.42 -4.38
N LEU A 129 -8.05 -17.86 -3.49
CA LEU A 129 -8.95 -16.97 -2.74
C LEU A 129 -8.18 -16.01 -1.84
N GLY A 130 -7.17 -16.49 -1.13
CA GLY A 130 -6.37 -15.63 -0.25
C GLY A 130 -5.57 -14.58 -1.01
N VAL A 131 -4.96 -14.95 -2.16
CA VAL A 131 -4.29 -13.99 -3.04
C VAL A 131 -5.30 -13.00 -3.64
N LEU A 132 -6.46 -13.48 -4.10
CA LEU A 132 -7.51 -12.62 -4.66
C LEU A 132 -7.98 -11.56 -3.68
N ILE A 133 -8.28 -11.96 -2.43
CA ILE A 133 -8.73 -11.03 -1.39
C ILE A 133 -7.66 -9.98 -1.11
N GLN A 134 -6.41 -10.41 -0.91
CA GLN A 134 -5.30 -9.52 -0.58
C GLN A 134 -4.95 -8.56 -1.71
N ALA A 135 -4.79 -9.06 -2.94
CA ALA A 135 -4.50 -8.23 -4.10
C ALA A 135 -5.63 -7.22 -4.38
N SER A 136 -6.88 -7.60 -4.14
CA SER A 136 -8.01 -6.66 -4.28
C SER A 136 -8.00 -5.57 -3.21
N ALA A 137 -7.72 -5.93 -1.95
CA ALA A 137 -7.63 -4.97 -0.86
C ALA A 137 -6.48 -3.97 -1.07
N LEU A 138 -5.30 -4.47 -1.45
CA LEU A 138 -4.14 -3.64 -1.75
C LEU A 138 -4.38 -2.73 -2.96
N LEU A 139 -4.99 -3.24 -4.04
CA LEU A 139 -5.32 -2.42 -5.21
C LEU A 139 -6.21 -1.23 -4.87
N VAL A 140 -7.20 -1.43 -4.00
CA VAL A 140 -8.05 -0.34 -3.52
C VAL A 140 -7.24 0.64 -2.68
N PHE A 141 -6.44 0.13 -1.74
CA PHE A 141 -5.59 0.94 -0.87
C PHE A 141 -4.61 1.81 -1.67
N ASP A 142 -3.91 1.21 -2.64
CA ASP A 142 -2.92 1.87 -3.48
C ASP A 142 -3.54 2.87 -4.46
N ALA A 143 -4.77 2.62 -4.94
CA ALA A 143 -5.49 3.61 -5.74
C ALA A 143 -5.77 4.90 -4.95
N PHE A 144 -6.13 4.80 -3.67
CA PHE A 144 -6.29 5.97 -2.81
C PHE A 144 -4.94 6.64 -2.50
N ALA A 145 -3.91 5.85 -2.24
CA ALA A 145 -2.57 6.36 -1.96
C ALA A 145 -1.97 7.11 -3.17
N GLU A 146 -2.11 6.56 -4.38
CA GLU A 146 -1.66 7.17 -5.63
C GLU A 146 -2.40 8.47 -5.92
N ARG A 147 -3.73 8.52 -5.73
CA ARG A 147 -4.50 9.74 -5.92
C ARG A 147 -4.01 10.85 -4.99
N ARG A 148 -3.81 10.53 -3.71
CA ARG A 148 -3.28 11.47 -2.72
C ARG A 148 -1.87 11.95 -3.12
N GLY A 149 -1.02 11.05 -3.60
CA GLY A 149 0.32 11.40 -4.10
C GLY A 149 0.29 12.28 -5.36
N ALA A 150 -0.65 12.04 -6.28
CA ALA A 150 -0.83 12.82 -7.49
C ALA A 150 -1.27 14.26 -7.19
N GLU A 151 -2.22 14.43 -6.27
CA GLU A 151 -2.69 15.76 -5.83
C GLU A 151 -1.54 16.57 -5.21
N TYR A 152 -0.69 15.93 -4.39
CA TYR A 152 0.49 16.58 -3.81
C TYR A 152 1.58 16.90 -4.87
N LEU A 153 1.86 15.98 -5.79
CA LEU A 153 2.82 16.21 -6.88
C LEU A 153 2.38 17.36 -7.79
N ALA A 154 1.09 17.42 -8.17
CA ALA A 154 0.55 18.51 -8.96
C ALA A 154 0.69 19.86 -8.26
N HIS A 155 0.48 19.89 -6.94
CA HIS A 155 0.71 21.09 -6.14
C HIS A 155 2.19 21.51 -6.14
N LEU A 156 3.12 20.56 -5.96
CA LEU A 156 4.55 20.86 -6.05
C LEU A 156 4.90 21.44 -7.42
N GLU A 157 4.44 20.85 -8.52
CA GLU A 157 4.68 21.33 -9.89
C GLU A 157 4.05 22.70 -10.19
N GLY A 158 2.91 23.01 -9.57
CA GLY A 158 2.26 24.32 -9.68
C GLY A 158 3.14 25.44 -9.12
N ILE A 159 3.80 25.19 -7.99
CA ILE A 159 4.74 26.14 -7.37
C ILE A 159 6.04 26.30 -8.20
N ALA A 160 6.42 25.33 -9.05
CA ALA A 160 7.59 25.49 -9.94
C ALA A 160 7.41 26.57 -11.00
N ARG A 161 6.15 26.73 -11.41
CA ARG A 161 5.78 27.50 -12.59
C ARG A 161 5.36 28.93 -12.24
N SER A 162 5.23 29.25 -10.95
CA SER A 162 4.91 30.57 -10.41
C SER A 162 6.17 31.29 -9.94
#